data_AF-A0A7S1GPA5-F1
#
_entry.id   AF-A0A7S1GPA5-F1
#
_cell.length_a   1.000
_cell.length_b   1.000
_cell.length_c   1.000
_cell.angle_alpha   90.00
_cell.angle_beta   90.00
_cell.angle_gamma   90.00
#
_symmetry.space_group_name_H-M   'P 1'
#
loop_
_entity.id
_entity.type
_entity.pdbx_description
1 polymer ?
#
loop_
_entity_poly.entity_id
_entity_poly.type
_entity_poly.pdbx_seq_one_letter_code
_entity_poly.pdbx_strand_id
1 'polypeptide(L)'
;RAAAIKHGAATIALKVAEMAEDTESSMLLAFLDSLTPTGDKNLPSQELIDACHSIQETKRTSDGKKDPRFIIPVVTGMKRVDLVKKLPEFVAVSDKIFMAALVNMASRLARHALVYREEPEGVTTTTADNNNNNNSSTAPVLTGMTLCEQLVFLHKMDFAAEGIPQKRYLDAIRLCLEDEEVFTDTVVQEALDYMSGTFLTEEDVNLPLAYMRTIILTCSKHESLHNWICHILLPRLIDGKVYTDRRQWEGWMRCARMLENTKVEGVREAIDKLPEEQYELYRTKYPETKR
;
A
#
# COMPACT_ATOMS: atom_id res chain seq x y z
N ARG A 1 -27.57 -6.69 -15.22
CA ARG A 1 -27.21 -5.56 -16.12
C ARG A 1 -28.42 -4.82 -16.71
N ALA A 2 -29.32 -5.44 -17.48
CA ALA A 2 -30.50 -4.74 -18.03
C ALA A 2 -31.38 -4.04 -16.97
N ALA A 3 -31.64 -4.72 -15.84
CA ALA A 3 -32.36 -4.13 -14.71
C ALA A 3 -31.62 -2.98 -14.04
N ALA A 4 -30.28 -3.04 -13.95
CA ALA A 4 -29.46 -1.98 -13.35
C ALA A 4 -29.45 -0.69 -14.18
N ILE A 5 -29.50 -0.80 -15.52
CA ILE A 5 -29.65 0.35 -16.42
C ILE A 5 -31.00 1.04 -16.19
N LYS A 6 -32.06 0.27 -15.97
CA LYS A 6 -33.43 0.78 -15.80
C LYS A 6 -33.74 1.29 -14.39
N HIS A 7 -33.15 0.68 -13.37
CA HIS A 7 -33.54 0.88 -11.96
C HIS A 7 -32.40 1.35 -11.05
N GLY A 8 -31.19 1.54 -11.58
CA GLY A 8 -29.99 1.92 -10.82
C GLY A 8 -29.24 0.70 -10.27
N ALA A 9 -27.91 0.72 -10.37
CA ALA A 9 -27.06 -0.38 -9.91
C ALA A 9 -27.16 -0.60 -8.38
N ALA A 10 -27.12 0.49 -7.60
CA ALA A 10 -27.23 0.46 -6.14
C ALA A 10 -28.53 -0.19 -5.66
N THR A 11 -29.67 0.23 -6.20
CA THR A 11 -30.99 -0.31 -5.84
C THR A 11 -31.11 -1.80 -6.14
N ILE A 12 -30.58 -2.24 -7.28
CA ILE A 12 -30.60 -3.65 -7.63
C ILE A 12 -29.64 -4.46 -6.75
N ALA A 13 -28.46 -3.93 -6.43
CA ALA A 13 -27.50 -4.57 -5.53
C ALA A 13 -28.12 -4.88 -4.16
N LEU A 14 -28.78 -3.90 -3.54
CA LEU A 14 -29.43 -4.05 -2.25
C LEU A 14 -30.56 -5.10 -2.29
N LYS A 15 -31.45 -5.03 -3.29
CA LYS A 15 -32.54 -6.01 -3.44
C LYS A 15 -32.05 -7.44 -3.61
N VAL A 16 -31.01 -7.64 -4.43
CA VAL A 16 -30.44 -8.98 -4.63
C VAL A 16 -29.76 -9.46 -3.35
N ALA A 17 -29.08 -8.58 -2.61
CA ALA A 17 -28.48 -8.92 -1.33
C ALA A 17 -29.52 -9.30 -0.27
N GLU A 18 -30.67 -8.61 -0.19
CA GLU A 18 -31.78 -8.96 0.71
C GLU A 18 -32.33 -10.36 0.42
N MET A 19 -32.39 -10.75 -0.86
CA MET A 19 -32.89 -12.06 -1.29
C MET A 19 -31.87 -13.19 -1.13
N ALA A 20 -30.57 -12.88 -1.20
CA ALA A 20 -29.52 -13.89 -1.16
C ALA A 20 -29.34 -14.47 0.25
N GLU A 21 -29.25 -15.79 0.35
CA GLU A 21 -28.86 -16.45 1.61
C GLU A 21 -27.35 -16.34 1.87
N ASP A 22 -26.90 -16.57 3.11
CA ASP A 22 -25.46 -16.51 3.45
C ASP A 22 -24.63 -17.54 2.66
N THR A 23 -25.24 -18.69 2.32
CA THR A 23 -24.69 -19.74 1.45
C THR A 23 -24.47 -19.28 0.00
N GLU A 24 -25.17 -18.23 -0.43
CA GLU A 24 -25.13 -17.68 -1.79
C GLU A 24 -24.16 -16.49 -1.93
N SER A 25 -23.34 -16.22 -0.91
CA SER A 25 -22.38 -15.11 -0.89
C SER A 25 -21.50 -15.05 -2.14
N SER A 26 -21.04 -16.18 -2.67
CA SER A 26 -20.21 -16.23 -3.88
C SER A 26 -20.95 -15.74 -5.12
N MET A 27 -22.25 -16.03 -5.24
CA MET A 27 -23.09 -15.57 -6.34
C MET A 27 -23.38 -14.07 -6.21
N LEU A 28 -23.63 -13.60 -4.98
CA LEU A 28 -23.80 -12.17 -4.71
C LEU A 28 -22.54 -11.37 -5.05
N LEU A 29 -21.34 -11.87 -4.71
CA LEU A 29 -20.07 -11.24 -5.08
C LEU A 29 -19.91 -11.12 -6.60
N ALA A 30 -20.11 -12.23 -7.32
CA ALA A 30 -20.05 -12.22 -8.79
C ALA A 30 -21.11 -11.28 -9.41
N PHE A 31 -22.27 -11.16 -8.76
CA PHE A 31 -23.30 -10.22 -9.18
C PHE A 31 -22.85 -8.76 -9.02
N LEU A 32 -22.25 -8.40 -7.88
CA LEU A 32 -21.70 -7.06 -7.63
C LEU A 32 -20.60 -6.70 -8.64
N ASP A 33 -19.67 -7.62 -8.92
CA ASP A 33 -18.65 -7.45 -9.96
C ASP A 33 -19.30 -7.16 -11.33
N SER A 34 -20.43 -7.80 -11.64
CA SER A 34 -21.15 -7.58 -12.89
C SER A 34 -21.81 -6.21 -13.01
N LEU A 35 -22.10 -5.56 -11.87
CA LEU A 35 -22.70 -4.22 -11.77
C LEU A 35 -21.64 -3.11 -11.80
N THR A 36 -20.43 -3.40 -11.34
CA THR A 36 -19.31 -2.45 -11.40
C THR A 36 -18.93 -2.13 -12.85
N PRO A 37 -18.77 -0.85 -13.20
CA PRO A 37 -18.25 -0.46 -14.51
C PRO A 37 -16.82 -0.99 -14.75
N THR A 38 -16.61 -1.70 -15.85
CA THR A 38 -15.35 -2.41 -16.17
C THR A 38 -14.50 -1.73 -17.26
N GLY A 39 -14.60 -0.41 -17.44
CA GLY A 39 -13.80 0.30 -18.46
C GLY A 39 -13.43 1.72 -18.06
N ASP A 40 -12.37 2.28 -18.66
CA ASP A 40 -11.67 3.54 -18.30
C ASP A 40 -12.54 4.80 -18.16
N LYS A 41 -13.77 4.79 -18.68
CA LYS A 41 -14.62 6.00 -18.71
C LYS A 41 -15.47 6.22 -17.46
N ASN A 42 -15.91 5.16 -16.76
CA ASN A 42 -16.87 5.28 -15.67
C ASN A 42 -16.34 4.68 -14.36
N LEU A 43 -16.34 5.45 -13.28
CA LEU A 43 -16.13 4.95 -11.92
C LEU A 43 -17.45 4.37 -11.36
N PRO A 44 -17.37 3.46 -10.38
CA PRO A 44 -18.51 3.14 -9.52
C PRO A 44 -19.13 4.43 -8.97
N SER A 45 -20.46 4.55 -9.02
CA SER A 45 -21.14 5.73 -8.46
C SER A 45 -21.11 5.69 -6.94
N GLN A 46 -21.25 6.85 -6.28
CA GLN A 46 -21.28 6.92 -4.82
C GLN A 46 -22.42 6.08 -4.23
N GLU A 47 -23.58 6.04 -4.88
CA GLU A 47 -24.71 5.23 -4.44
C GLU A 47 -24.39 3.73 -4.47
N LEU A 48 -23.60 3.28 -5.46
CA LEU A 48 -23.18 1.88 -5.53
C LEU A 48 -22.13 1.55 -4.46
N ILE A 49 -21.22 2.48 -4.17
CA ILE A 49 -20.26 2.37 -3.07
C ILE A 49 -21.01 2.23 -1.73
N ASP A 50 -21.98 3.10 -1.48
CA ASP A 50 -22.78 3.10 -0.25
C ASP A 50 -23.63 1.82 -0.12
N ALA A 51 -24.14 1.30 -1.24
CA ALA A 51 -24.83 0.02 -1.29
C ALA A 51 -23.89 -1.14 -0.90
N CYS A 52 -22.67 -1.19 -1.44
CA CYS A 52 -21.68 -2.21 -1.08
C CYS A 52 -21.31 -2.16 0.41
N HIS A 53 -21.19 -0.96 1.01
CA HIS A 53 -21.03 -0.82 2.47
C HIS A 53 -22.23 -1.35 3.25
N SER A 54 -23.45 -1.02 2.83
CA SER A 54 -24.67 -1.53 3.46
C SER A 54 -24.79 -3.06 3.37
N ILE A 55 -24.36 -3.64 2.25
CA ILE A 55 -24.29 -5.10 2.07
C ILE A 55 -23.23 -5.71 3.00
N GLN A 56 -22.04 -5.11 3.09
CA GLN A 56 -21.01 -5.56 4.05
C GLN A 56 -21.52 -5.50 5.50
N GLU A 57 -22.40 -4.53 5.82
CA GLU A 57 -22.99 -4.41 7.15
C GLU A 57 -24.03 -5.48 7.48
N THR A 58 -24.71 -6.02 6.47
CA THR A 58 -25.78 -7.00 6.65
C THR A 58 -25.30 -8.43 6.44
N LYS A 59 -24.38 -8.65 5.49
CA LYS A 59 -23.81 -9.97 5.17
C LYS A 59 -22.52 -10.18 5.96
N ARG A 60 -22.60 -11.04 6.98
CA ARG A 60 -21.45 -11.44 7.81
C ARG A 60 -20.86 -12.74 7.30
N THR A 61 -19.55 -12.92 7.51
CA THR A 61 -18.90 -14.22 7.36
C THR A 61 -19.44 -15.22 8.38
N SER A 62 -19.15 -16.51 8.20
CA SER A 62 -19.48 -17.58 9.16
C SER A 62 -19.06 -17.26 10.60
N ASP A 63 -17.99 -16.48 10.75
CA ASP A 63 -17.39 -16.14 12.03
C ASP A 63 -17.95 -14.81 12.59
N GLY A 64 -19.03 -14.29 12.00
CA GLY A 64 -19.70 -13.05 12.42
C GLY A 64 -18.96 -11.76 12.04
N LYS A 65 -17.83 -11.85 11.34
CA LYS A 65 -17.02 -10.69 10.92
C LYS A 65 -17.55 -10.09 9.62
N LYS A 66 -17.29 -8.79 9.42
CA LYS A 66 -17.48 -8.11 8.13
C LYS A 66 -16.67 -8.84 7.05
N ASP A 67 -17.26 -9.01 5.86
CA ASP A 67 -16.57 -9.59 4.72
C ASP A 67 -16.07 -8.49 3.78
N PRO A 68 -14.75 -8.20 3.71
CA PRO A 68 -14.21 -7.15 2.85
C PRO A 68 -14.46 -7.39 1.36
N ARG A 69 -14.80 -8.63 0.94
CA ARG A 69 -15.05 -8.96 -0.47
C ARG A 69 -16.22 -8.19 -1.07
N PHE A 70 -17.20 -7.76 -0.28
CA PHE A 70 -18.32 -6.94 -0.79
C PHE A 70 -17.92 -5.53 -1.20
N ILE A 71 -16.71 -5.08 -0.81
CA ILE A 71 -16.19 -3.74 -1.09
C ILE A 71 -15.21 -3.76 -2.26
N ILE A 72 -14.49 -4.87 -2.48
CA ILE A 72 -13.54 -5.06 -3.59
C ILE A 72 -14.10 -4.60 -4.95
N PRO A 73 -15.37 -4.88 -5.32
CA PRO A 73 -15.89 -4.46 -6.61
C PRO A 73 -15.90 -2.95 -6.82
N VAL A 74 -15.89 -2.13 -5.76
CA VAL A 74 -16.06 -0.67 -5.84
C VAL A 74 -14.84 0.14 -5.42
N VAL A 75 -13.75 -0.51 -4.99
CA VAL A 75 -12.53 0.17 -4.48
C VAL A 75 -11.90 1.13 -5.49
N THR A 76 -12.12 0.92 -6.80
CA THR A 76 -11.64 1.83 -7.86
C THR A 76 -12.30 3.21 -7.80
N GLY A 77 -13.56 3.28 -7.35
CA GLY A 77 -14.34 4.51 -7.21
C GLY A 77 -14.22 5.16 -5.83
N MET A 78 -13.67 4.47 -4.85
CA MET A 78 -13.52 4.98 -3.50
C MET A 78 -12.43 6.05 -3.43
N LYS A 79 -12.64 7.03 -2.54
CA LYS A 79 -11.62 8.03 -2.23
C LYS A 79 -10.41 7.36 -1.59
N ARG A 80 -9.21 7.82 -1.94
CA ARG A 80 -7.95 7.30 -1.39
C ARG A 80 -7.92 7.33 0.13
N VAL A 81 -8.37 8.44 0.73
CA VAL A 81 -8.44 8.58 2.20
C VAL A 81 -9.30 7.52 2.87
N ASP A 82 -10.39 7.09 2.22
CA ASP A 82 -11.27 6.04 2.73
C ASP A 82 -10.67 4.66 2.52
N LEU A 83 -9.94 4.45 1.41
CA LEU A 83 -9.17 3.23 1.17
C LEU A 83 -8.03 3.05 2.16
N VAL A 84 -7.33 4.11 2.55
CA VAL A 84 -6.28 4.06 3.59
C VAL A 84 -6.86 3.58 4.91
N LYS A 85 -8.04 4.09 5.31
CA LYS A 85 -8.75 3.63 6.52
C LYS A 85 -9.25 2.19 6.40
N LYS A 86 -9.53 1.72 5.17
CA LYS A 86 -10.00 0.34 4.91
C LYS A 86 -8.87 -0.67 4.80
N LEU A 87 -7.65 -0.22 4.49
CA LEU A 87 -6.49 -1.08 4.24
C LEU A 87 -6.24 -2.11 5.36
N PRO A 88 -6.38 -1.78 6.66
CA PRO A 88 -6.26 -2.75 7.75
C PRO A 88 -7.24 -3.94 7.62
N GLU A 89 -8.49 -3.71 7.18
CA GLU A 89 -9.47 -4.78 6.98
C GLU A 89 -9.01 -5.78 5.92
N PHE A 90 -8.38 -5.30 4.84
CA PHE A 90 -7.84 -6.16 3.79
C PHE A 90 -6.57 -6.90 4.24
N VAL A 91 -5.73 -6.27 5.06
CA VAL A 91 -4.56 -6.93 5.66
C VAL A 91 -4.99 -8.02 6.65
N ALA A 92 -6.12 -7.86 7.35
CA ALA A 92 -6.57 -8.83 8.34
C ALA A 92 -7.15 -10.14 7.76
N VAL A 93 -7.47 -10.17 6.45
CA VAL A 93 -8.07 -11.35 5.78
C VAL A 93 -7.04 -12.17 5.00
N SER A 94 -7.50 -13.19 4.27
CA SER A 94 -6.63 -14.11 3.53
C SER A 94 -5.86 -13.43 2.40
N ASP A 95 -4.70 -13.98 2.08
CA ASP A 95 -3.77 -13.46 1.06
C ASP A 95 -4.44 -13.22 -0.29
N LYS A 96 -5.31 -14.14 -0.72
CA LYS A 96 -6.07 -14.01 -1.97
C LYS A 96 -6.99 -12.79 -1.97
N ILE A 97 -7.69 -12.53 -0.85
CA ILE A 97 -8.60 -11.39 -0.74
C ILE A 97 -7.81 -10.08 -0.64
N PHE A 98 -6.71 -10.09 0.12
CA PHE A 98 -5.79 -8.97 0.25
C PHE A 98 -5.23 -8.55 -1.13
N MET A 99 -4.63 -9.48 -1.87
CA MET A 99 -4.06 -9.19 -3.19
C MET A 99 -5.12 -8.77 -4.20
N ALA A 100 -6.32 -9.39 -4.18
CA ALA A 100 -7.42 -8.97 -5.03
C ALA A 100 -7.84 -7.52 -4.75
N ALA A 101 -7.88 -7.09 -3.48
CA ALA A 101 -8.20 -5.71 -3.14
C ALA A 101 -7.15 -4.72 -3.68
N LEU A 102 -5.87 -5.03 -3.51
CA LEU A 102 -4.74 -4.20 -4.00
C LEU A 102 -4.76 -4.04 -5.54
N VAL A 103 -4.92 -5.15 -6.27
CA VAL A 103 -5.00 -5.13 -7.73
C VAL A 103 -6.22 -4.32 -8.19
N ASN A 104 -7.38 -4.49 -7.55
CA ASN A 104 -8.57 -3.72 -7.91
C ASN A 104 -8.37 -2.23 -7.62
N MET A 105 -7.78 -1.84 -6.48
CA MET A 105 -7.50 -0.43 -6.15
C MET A 105 -6.62 0.27 -7.21
N ALA A 106 -5.68 -0.47 -7.81
CA ALA A 106 -4.75 0.04 -8.82
C ALA A 106 -5.23 -0.11 -10.27
N SER A 107 -6.30 -0.88 -10.52
CA SER A 107 -6.68 -1.32 -11.88
C SER A 107 -6.88 -0.19 -12.91
N ARG A 108 -7.28 1.01 -12.47
CA ARG A 108 -7.50 2.20 -13.33
C ARG A 108 -6.37 3.23 -13.24
N LEU A 109 -5.31 2.89 -12.51
CA LEU A 109 -4.19 3.76 -12.19
C LEU A 109 -2.86 3.24 -12.76
N ALA A 110 -2.91 2.32 -13.74
CA ALA A 110 -1.72 1.75 -14.37
C ALA A 110 -0.74 2.83 -14.89
N ARG A 111 -1.25 3.92 -15.47
CA ARG A 111 -0.42 5.06 -15.94
C ARG A 111 0.29 5.82 -14.80
N HIS A 112 -0.19 5.69 -13.57
CA HIS A 112 0.37 6.34 -12.39
C HIS A 112 0.95 5.32 -11.40
N ALA A 113 1.13 4.05 -11.80
CA ALA A 113 1.49 2.97 -10.89
C ALA A 113 2.80 3.25 -10.10
N LEU A 114 3.72 3.98 -10.74
CA LEU A 114 5.04 4.34 -10.23
C LEU A 114 5.07 5.62 -9.40
N VAL A 115 3.94 6.30 -9.20
CA VAL A 115 3.91 7.62 -8.57
C VAL A 115 3.12 7.57 -7.26
N TYR A 116 3.70 8.16 -6.22
CA TYR A 116 2.94 8.59 -5.05
C TYR A 116 2.27 9.93 -5.39
N ARG A 117 0.94 9.96 -5.50
CA ARG A 117 0.23 11.19 -5.87
C ARG A 117 0.11 12.11 -4.66
N GLU A 118 0.44 13.39 -4.81
CA GLU A 118 0.16 14.38 -3.77
C GLU A 118 -1.35 14.67 -3.71
N GLU A 119 -1.88 14.87 -2.51
CA GLU A 119 -3.26 15.38 -2.40
C GLU A 119 -3.29 16.80 -2.97
N PRO A 120 -4.33 17.19 -3.73
CA PRO A 120 -4.47 18.57 -4.18
C PRO A 120 -4.53 19.53 -2.99
N GLU A 121 -3.74 20.60 -3.03
CA GLU A 121 -3.79 21.66 -2.03
C GLU A 121 -5.21 22.26 -1.92
N GLY A 122 -5.74 22.39 -0.70
CA GLY A 122 -7.04 23.00 -0.42
C GLY A 122 -8.21 22.05 -0.12
N VAL A 123 -7.99 20.73 -0.01
CA VAL A 123 -9.02 19.81 0.51
C VAL A 123 -9.06 19.88 2.04
N THR A 124 -9.76 20.87 2.58
CA THR A 124 -10.20 20.84 3.97
C THR A 124 -11.29 19.77 4.09
N THR A 125 -11.02 18.68 4.81
CA THR A 125 -12.06 17.72 5.22
C THR A 125 -12.94 18.33 6.31
N THR A 126 -13.66 19.40 6.00
CA THR A 126 -14.74 19.88 6.87
C THR A 126 -15.97 19.04 6.58
N THR A 127 -16.31 18.21 7.56
CA THR A 127 -17.60 17.55 7.71
C THR A 127 -18.76 18.51 7.43
N ALA A 128 -19.66 18.09 6.55
CA ALA A 128 -21.06 18.48 6.45
C ALA A 128 -21.39 19.97 6.68
N ASP A 129 -21.52 20.73 5.59
CA ASP A 129 -22.52 21.79 5.52
C ASP A 129 -23.29 21.69 4.19
N ASN A 130 -24.55 21.32 4.31
CA ASN A 130 -25.53 21.39 3.23
C ASN A 130 -25.85 22.87 2.98
N ASN A 131 -25.37 23.46 1.89
CA ASN A 131 -26.13 24.49 1.17
C ASN A 131 -25.59 24.76 -0.25
N ASN A 132 -26.56 25.09 -1.10
CA ASN A 132 -26.53 25.07 -2.57
C ASN A 132 -25.60 26.07 -3.28
N ASN A 133 -25.22 25.63 -4.48
CA ASN A 133 -25.00 26.34 -5.76
C ASN A 133 -23.62 26.94 -6.12
N ASN A 134 -23.06 26.27 -7.14
CA ASN A 134 -22.39 26.75 -8.36
C ASN A 134 -20.95 27.24 -8.33
N ASN A 135 -20.13 26.48 -9.09
CA ASN A 135 -18.79 26.79 -9.59
C ASN A 135 -17.68 27.01 -8.56
N SER A 136 -17.51 26.07 -7.63
CA SER A 136 -16.14 25.77 -7.19
C SER A 136 -15.60 24.64 -8.07
N SER A 137 -14.51 24.90 -8.78
CA SER A 137 -13.62 23.87 -9.29
C SER A 137 -13.10 23.11 -8.07
N THR A 138 -13.87 22.12 -7.63
CA THR A 138 -13.50 21.19 -6.57
C THR A 138 -12.24 20.49 -7.05
N ALA A 139 -11.14 20.70 -6.34
CA ALA A 139 -9.90 20.02 -6.66
C ALA A 139 -10.16 18.50 -6.74
N PRO A 140 -9.59 17.80 -7.73
CA PRO A 140 -9.93 16.43 -8.00
C PRO A 140 -9.54 15.53 -6.81
N VAL A 141 -10.53 15.04 -6.07
CA VAL A 141 -10.31 14.08 -4.98
C VAL A 141 -9.71 12.80 -5.55
N LEU A 142 -8.58 12.36 -5.01
CA LEU A 142 -7.92 11.15 -5.47
C LEU A 142 -8.80 9.93 -5.18
N THR A 143 -9.04 9.14 -6.22
CA THR A 143 -9.73 7.84 -6.15
C THR A 143 -8.77 6.71 -6.47
N GLY A 144 -9.08 5.53 -5.93
CA GLY A 144 -8.20 4.37 -6.00
C GLY A 144 -6.85 4.59 -5.29
N MET A 145 -5.97 3.61 -5.38
CA MET A 145 -4.59 3.70 -4.87
C MET A 145 -3.62 3.10 -5.88
N THR A 146 -2.57 3.84 -6.23
CA THR A 146 -1.47 3.32 -7.07
C THR A 146 -0.72 2.22 -6.31
N LEU A 147 0.00 1.34 -7.02
CA LEU A 147 0.78 0.29 -6.35
C LEU A 147 1.90 0.88 -5.47
N CYS A 148 2.53 1.97 -5.93
CA CYS A 148 3.47 2.75 -5.12
C CYS A 148 2.81 3.25 -3.81
N GLU A 149 1.65 3.90 -3.90
CA GLU A 149 0.88 4.36 -2.73
C GLU A 149 0.52 3.20 -1.79
N GLN A 150 0.10 2.06 -2.33
CA GLN A 150 -0.27 0.89 -1.53
C GLN A 150 0.90 0.40 -0.67
N LEU A 151 2.10 0.29 -1.24
CA LEU A 151 3.30 -0.05 -0.47
C LEU A 151 3.59 1.01 0.60
N VAL A 152 3.52 2.29 0.26
CA VAL A 152 3.78 3.38 1.22
C VAL A 152 2.78 3.36 2.38
N PHE A 153 1.47 3.28 2.10
CA PHE A 153 0.44 3.25 3.14
C PHE A 153 0.46 1.97 3.97
N LEU A 154 0.84 0.84 3.38
CA LEU A 154 1.09 -0.39 4.15
C LEU A 154 2.24 -0.18 5.14
N HIS A 155 3.30 0.52 4.76
CA HIS A 155 4.40 0.82 5.68
C HIS A 155 4.03 1.85 6.76
N LYS A 156 3.16 2.81 6.45
CA LYS A 156 2.66 3.83 7.40
C LYS A 156 1.59 3.31 8.37
N MET A 157 1.03 2.12 8.14
CA MET A 157 -0.03 1.54 8.98
C MET A 157 0.48 1.21 10.39
N ASP A 158 -0.23 1.70 11.40
CA ASP A 158 -0.08 1.23 12.78
C ASP A 158 -0.86 -0.08 12.98
N PHE A 159 -0.22 -1.20 12.64
CA PHE A 159 -0.83 -2.52 12.77
C PHE A 159 -1.24 -2.85 14.22
N ALA A 160 -0.59 -2.25 15.22
CA ALA A 160 -0.88 -2.50 16.63
C ALA A 160 -2.19 -1.82 17.04
N ALA A 161 -2.38 -0.56 16.63
CA ALA A 161 -3.64 0.16 16.83
C ALA A 161 -4.83 -0.53 16.14
N GLU A 162 -4.59 -1.16 14.98
CA GLU A 162 -5.59 -1.91 14.20
C GLU A 162 -5.82 -3.34 14.70
N GLY A 163 -5.11 -3.78 15.76
CA GLY A 163 -5.24 -5.14 16.30
C GLY A 163 -4.74 -6.25 15.36
N ILE A 164 -3.92 -5.90 14.37
CA ILE A 164 -3.34 -6.84 13.40
C ILE A 164 -2.07 -7.46 14.01
N PRO A 165 -1.91 -8.79 14.05
CA PRO A 165 -0.67 -9.39 14.52
C PRO A 165 0.53 -8.97 13.67
N GLN A 166 1.65 -8.61 14.30
CA GLN A 166 2.87 -8.18 13.59
C GLN A 166 3.28 -9.16 12.48
N LYS A 167 3.13 -10.46 12.70
CA LYS A 167 3.40 -11.48 11.68
C LYS A 167 2.53 -11.27 10.43
N ARG A 168 1.21 -11.08 10.58
CA ARG A 168 0.29 -10.89 9.45
C ARG A 168 0.60 -9.61 8.68
N TYR A 169 0.95 -8.55 9.39
CA TYR A 169 1.41 -7.28 8.81
C TYR A 169 2.67 -7.46 7.95
N LEU A 170 3.69 -8.14 8.50
CA LEU A 170 4.93 -8.41 7.77
C LEU A 170 4.71 -9.38 6.60
N ASP A 171 3.81 -10.36 6.74
CA ASP A 171 3.41 -11.27 5.67
C ASP A 171 2.69 -10.52 4.54
N ALA A 172 1.88 -9.50 4.85
CA ALA A 172 1.25 -8.65 3.84
C ALA A 172 2.27 -7.89 2.98
N ILE A 173 3.28 -7.28 3.60
CA ILE A 173 4.38 -6.61 2.87
C ILE A 173 5.13 -7.64 2.02
N ARG A 174 5.42 -8.81 2.57
CA ARG A 174 6.11 -9.88 1.84
C ARG A 174 5.32 -10.35 0.63
N LEU A 175 3.99 -10.52 0.74
CA LEU A 175 3.14 -10.92 -0.38
C LEU A 175 3.24 -9.93 -1.53
N CYS A 176 3.25 -8.63 -1.24
CA CYS A 176 3.46 -7.62 -2.27
C CYS A 176 4.82 -7.81 -2.95
N LEU A 177 5.91 -7.93 -2.18
CA LEU A 177 7.27 -8.09 -2.72
C LEU A 177 7.53 -9.43 -3.43
N GLU A 178 6.67 -10.44 -3.25
CA GLU A 178 6.81 -11.74 -3.93
C GLU A 178 5.98 -11.83 -5.22
N ASP A 179 5.05 -10.90 -5.45
CA ASP A 179 4.25 -10.82 -6.68
C ASP A 179 4.90 -9.83 -7.65
N GLU A 180 5.94 -10.29 -8.36
CA GLU A 180 6.73 -9.48 -9.29
C GLU A 180 5.93 -9.02 -10.53
N GLU A 181 4.79 -9.65 -10.83
CA GLU A 181 3.90 -9.24 -11.92
C GLU A 181 3.11 -7.98 -11.53
N VAL A 182 2.67 -7.90 -10.27
CA VAL A 182 1.95 -6.73 -9.74
C VAL A 182 2.93 -5.69 -9.24
N PHE A 183 3.79 -6.04 -8.27
CA PHE A 183 4.77 -5.14 -7.66
C PHE A 183 6.15 -5.34 -8.28
N THR A 184 6.27 -4.92 -9.54
CA THR A 184 7.52 -4.91 -10.29
C THR A 184 8.65 -4.17 -9.56
N ASP A 185 9.90 -4.45 -9.93
CA ASP A 185 11.11 -3.79 -9.38
C ASP A 185 10.99 -2.27 -9.34
N THR A 186 10.44 -1.66 -10.40
CA THR A 186 10.26 -0.21 -10.48
C THR A 186 9.23 0.29 -9.47
N VAL A 187 8.10 -0.39 -9.29
CA VAL A 187 7.10 -0.04 -8.26
C VAL A 187 7.73 -0.10 -6.86
N VAL A 188 8.49 -1.15 -6.57
CA VAL A 188 9.18 -1.34 -5.28
C VAL A 188 10.21 -0.24 -5.06
N GLN A 189 11.02 0.08 -6.08
CA GLN A 189 12.00 1.16 -6.04
C GLN A 189 11.34 2.49 -5.72
N GLU A 190 10.28 2.88 -6.45
CA GLU A 190 9.61 4.18 -6.27
C GLU A 190 8.96 4.32 -4.89
N ALA A 191 8.38 3.25 -4.34
CA ALA A 191 7.80 3.28 -2.99
C ALA A 191 8.89 3.45 -1.90
N LEU A 192 10.02 2.74 -2.05
CA LEU A 192 11.16 2.87 -1.13
C LEU A 192 11.85 4.23 -1.28
N ASP A 193 11.96 4.75 -2.50
CA ASP A 193 12.51 6.06 -2.81
C ASP A 193 11.67 7.16 -2.16
N TYR A 194 10.35 7.14 -2.36
CA TYR A 194 9.42 8.08 -1.72
C TYR A 194 9.58 8.11 -0.20
N MET A 195 9.53 6.94 0.46
CA MET A 195 9.65 6.87 1.92
C MET A 195 10.99 7.38 2.46
N SER A 196 12.10 7.08 1.77
CA SER A 196 13.42 7.62 2.17
C SER A 196 13.56 9.10 1.85
N GLY A 197 12.92 9.59 0.79
CA GLY A 197 12.84 11.00 0.47
C GLY A 197 12.14 11.78 1.58
N THR A 198 10.92 11.37 1.95
CA THR A 198 10.16 11.95 3.07
C THR A 198 10.98 11.97 4.36
N PHE A 199 11.64 10.85 4.70
CA PHE A 199 12.52 10.77 5.88
C PHE A 199 13.68 11.78 5.86
N LEU A 200 14.21 12.11 4.68
CA LEU A 200 15.32 13.05 4.56
C LEU A 200 14.87 14.51 4.58
N THR A 201 13.69 14.82 4.03
CA THR A 201 13.26 16.19 3.77
C THR A 201 12.28 16.76 4.79
N GLU A 202 11.51 15.92 5.49
CA GLU A 202 10.48 16.36 6.43
C GLU A 202 10.99 16.31 7.88
N GLU A 203 10.77 17.38 8.64
CA GLU A 203 11.10 17.42 10.06
C GLU A 203 10.19 16.46 10.85
N ASP A 204 10.75 15.82 11.88
CA ASP A 204 10.05 14.88 12.79
C ASP A 204 9.42 13.63 12.14
N VAL A 205 9.77 13.31 10.89
CA VAL A 205 9.33 12.07 10.24
C VAL A 205 10.34 10.94 10.46
N ASN A 206 9.90 9.85 11.09
CA ASN A 206 10.71 8.64 11.26
C ASN A 206 10.50 7.65 10.09
N LEU A 207 11.53 6.87 9.78
CA LEU A 207 11.38 5.74 8.85
C LEU A 207 10.32 4.75 9.36
N PRO A 208 9.47 4.20 8.46
CA PRO A 208 8.52 3.17 8.84
C PRO A 208 9.17 1.97 9.53
N LEU A 209 8.45 1.37 10.48
CA LEU A 209 8.99 0.31 11.34
C LEU A 209 9.53 -0.91 10.58
N ALA A 210 8.91 -1.24 9.44
CA ALA A 210 9.30 -2.34 8.57
C ALA A 210 10.32 -1.96 7.50
N TYR A 211 10.70 -0.69 7.36
CA TYR A 211 11.44 -0.16 6.22
C TYR A 211 12.74 -0.92 5.90
N MET A 212 13.67 -1.02 6.85
CA MET A 212 14.91 -1.76 6.60
C MET A 212 14.70 -3.26 6.41
N ARG A 213 13.65 -3.84 7.01
CA ARG A 213 13.30 -5.25 6.77
C ARG A 213 12.82 -5.45 5.34
N THR A 214 12.06 -4.51 4.81
CA THR A 214 11.62 -4.48 3.42
C THR A 214 12.82 -4.40 2.49
N ILE A 215 13.79 -3.50 2.73
CA ILE A 215 15.02 -3.43 1.93
C ILE A 215 15.80 -4.75 1.95
N ILE A 216 15.95 -5.40 3.12
CA ILE A 216 16.62 -6.70 3.22
C ILE A 216 15.91 -7.77 2.38
N LEU A 217 14.58 -7.79 2.40
CA LEU A 217 13.78 -8.69 1.56
C LEU A 217 13.93 -8.33 0.08
N THR A 218 13.92 -7.05 -0.26
CA THR A 218 14.15 -6.54 -1.62
C THR A 218 15.50 -6.98 -2.16
N CYS A 219 16.58 -6.88 -1.38
CA CYS A 219 17.89 -7.41 -1.76
C CYS A 219 17.88 -8.92 -2.08
N SER A 220 16.94 -9.68 -1.51
CA SER A 220 16.84 -11.13 -1.74
C SER A 220 15.93 -11.51 -2.91
N LYS A 221 15.10 -10.59 -3.40
CA LYS A 221 14.06 -10.85 -4.42
C LYS A 221 14.27 -10.06 -5.70
N HIS A 222 14.75 -8.83 -5.61
CA HIS A 222 14.90 -7.89 -6.72
C HIS A 222 16.39 -7.56 -6.93
N GLU A 223 17.15 -8.50 -7.51
CA GLU A 223 18.59 -8.33 -7.73
C GLU A 223 18.92 -7.12 -8.62
N SER A 224 18.03 -6.78 -9.55
CA SER A 224 18.12 -5.59 -10.40
C SER A 224 18.25 -4.28 -9.61
N LEU A 225 17.72 -4.23 -8.38
CA LEU A 225 17.72 -3.05 -7.53
C LEU A 225 19.00 -2.89 -6.71
N HIS A 226 19.91 -3.88 -6.70
CA HIS A 226 21.14 -3.82 -5.90
C HIS A 226 21.96 -2.57 -6.21
N ASN A 227 22.10 -2.22 -7.49
CA ASN A 227 22.86 -1.03 -7.90
C ASN A 227 22.25 0.26 -7.31
N TRP A 228 20.94 0.45 -7.44
CA TRP A 228 20.27 1.61 -6.86
C TRP A 228 20.34 1.60 -5.32
N ILE A 229 20.21 0.44 -4.69
CA ILE A 229 20.29 0.32 -3.23
C ILE A 229 21.69 0.72 -2.72
N CYS A 230 22.76 0.23 -3.37
CA CYS A 230 24.15 0.49 -2.97
C CYS A 230 24.53 1.97 -3.14
N HIS A 231 24.16 2.58 -4.27
CA HIS A 231 24.67 3.90 -4.66
C HIS A 231 23.74 5.06 -4.33
N ILE A 232 22.45 4.81 -4.13
CA ILE A 232 21.46 5.86 -3.88
C ILE A 232 20.83 5.68 -2.51
N LEU A 233 20.19 4.53 -2.26
CA LEU A 233 19.35 4.37 -1.09
C LEU A 233 20.17 4.34 0.22
N LEU A 234 21.13 3.43 0.34
CA LEU A 234 21.89 3.29 1.59
C LEU A 234 22.70 4.55 1.95
N PRO A 235 23.38 5.23 1.00
CA PRO A 235 24.03 6.51 1.27
C PRO A 235 23.06 7.60 1.73
N ARG A 236 21.84 7.67 1.15
CA ARG A 236 20.80 8.63 1.55
C ARG A 236 20.35 8.41 2.99
N LEU A 237 20.22 7.16 3.43
CA LEU A 237 19.85 6.86 4.81
C LEU A 237 20.93 7.31 5.83
N ILE A 238 22.20 7.31 5.42
CA ILE A 238 23.28 7.87 6.25
C ILE A 238 23.15 9.40 6.36
N ASP A 239 22.81 10.10 5.28
CA ASP A 239 22.53 11.55 5.33
C ASP A 239 21.38 11.87 6.29
N GLY A 240 20.32 11.05 6.27
CA GLY A 240 19.19 11.15 7.20
C GLY A 240 19.51 10.66 8.61
N LYS A 241 20.76 10.29 8.91
CA LYS A 241 21.21 9.81 10.24
C LYS A 241 20.42 8.59 10.74
N VAL A 242 20.16 7.62 9.86
CA VAL A 242 19.48 6.35 10.21
C VAL A 242 20.10 5.63 11.41
N TYR A 243 21.38 5.86 11.69
CA TYR A 243 22.12 5.31 12.83
C TYR A 243 21.64 5.80 14.20
N THR A 244 20.81 6.84 14.26
CA THR A 244 20.19 7.33 15.50
C THR A 244 19.05 6.43 16.00
N ASP A 245 18.36 5.73 15.09
CA ASP A 245 17.40 4.68 15.42
C ASP A 245 18.13 3.33 15.45
N ARG A 246 18.26 2.74 16.65
CA ARG A 246 18.96 1.45 16.84
C ARG A 246 18.42 0.34 15.94
N ARG A 247 17.10 0.25 15.76
CA ARG A 247 16.47 -0.83 15.00
C ARG A 247 16.69 -0.65 13.51
N GLN A 248 16.53 0.56 13.00
CA GLN A 248 16.83 0.87 11.59
C GLN A 248 18.33 0.70 11.32
N TRP A 249 19.19 1.12 12.25
CA TRP A 249 20.64 0.92 12.15
C TRP A 249 21.04 -0.55 12.06
N GLU A 250 20.47 -1.41 12.90
CA GLU A 250 20.72 -2.86 12.81
C GLU A 250 20.30 -3.43 11.45
N GLY A 251 19.18 -2.95 10.91
CA GLY A 251 18.73 -3.29 9.57
C GLY A 251 19.69 -2.80 8.48
N TRP A 252 20.15 -1.56 8.56
CA TRP A 252 21.09 -0.96 7.61
C TRP A 252 22.38 -1.76 7.55
N MET A 253 22.99 -2.06 8.71
CA MET A 253 24.24 -2.82 8.76
C MET A 253 24.08 -4.24 8.19
N ARG A 254 22.93 -4.89 8.44
CA ARG A 254 22.64 -6.21 7.86
C ARG A 254 22.50 -6.14 6.34
N CYS A 255 21.83 -5.11 5.82
CA CYS A 255 21.70 -4.90 4.39
C CYS A 255 23.07 -4.65 3.73
N ALA A 256 23.88 -3.75 4.30
CA ALA A 256 25.23 -3.49 3.82
C ALA A 256 26.07 -4.77 3.79
N ARG A 257 26.07 -5.56 4.88
CA ARG A 257 26.80 -6.83 4.92
C ARG A 257 26.33 -7.82 3.87
N MET A 258 25.02 -7.88 3.57
CA MET A 258 24.51 -8.75 2.51
C MET A 258 25.06 -8.33 1.14
N LEU A 259 25.08 -7.02 0.86
CA LEU A 259 25.53 -6.46 -0.42
C LEU A 259 27.05 -6.45 -0.58
N GLU A 260 27.85 -6.40 0.49
CA GLU A 260 29.31 -6.60 0.41
C GLU A 260 29.70 -7.98 -0.17
N ASN A 261 28.83 -8.99 0.02
CA ASN A 261 29.08 -10.35 -0.44
C ASN A 261 28.61 -10.58 -1.89
N THR A 262 27.96 -9.60 -2.53
CA THR A 262 27.53 -9.73 -3.93
C THR A 262 28.65 -9.33 -4.90
N LYS A 263 28.42 -9.56 -6.20
CA LYS A 263 29.38 -9.28 -7.28
C LYS A 263 29.37 -7.84 -7.79
N VAL A 264 28.38 -7.03 -7.39
CA VAL A 264 28.24 -5.62 -7.77
C VAL A 264 29.36 -4.83 -7.10
N GLU A 265 29.91 -3.79 -7.76
CA GLU A 265 30.79 -2.82 -7.09
C GLU A 265 30.03 -2.27 -5.88
N GLY A 266 30.48 -2.68 -4.70
CA GLY A 266 29.56 -2.96 -3.59
C GLY A 266 29.04 -1.71 -2.88
N VAL A 267 28.40 -1.96 -1.74
CA VAL A 267 27.97 -0.94 -0.74
C VAL A 267 29.12 -0.09 -0.15
N ARG A 268 30.32 -0.16 -0.73
CA ARG A 268 31.54 0.51 -0.25
C ARG A 268 31.34 2.01 -0.13
N GLU A 269 30.71 2.65 -1.11
CA GLU A 269 30.38 4.07 -1.08
C GLU A 269 29.54 4.46 0.14
N ALA A 270 28.51 3.66 0.46
CA ALA A 270 27.67 3.91 1.63
C ALA A 270 28.42 3.69 2.96
N ILE A 271 29.34 2.72 3.00
CA ILE A 271 30.17 2.44 4.18
C ILE A 271 31.21 3.54 4.39
N ASP A 272 31.86 4.02 3.33
CA ASP A 272 32.88 5.08 3.41
C ASP A 272 32.27 6.43 3.80
N LYS A 273 30.94 6.58 3.67
CA LYS A 273 30.17 7.75 4.13
C LYS A 273 29.82 7.72 5.62
N LEU A 274 30.05 6.60 6.32
CA LEU A 274 29.74 6.49 7.74
C LEU A 274 30.60 7.46 8.57
N PRO A 275 30.02 8.12 9.59
CA PRO A 275 30.85 8.80 10.58
C PRO A 275 31.73 7.78 11.34
N GLU A 276 32.87 8.24 11.86
CA GLU A 276 33.92 7.40 12.44
C GLU A 276 33.40 6.37 13.45
N GLU A 277 32.55 6.80 14.38
CA GLU A 277 31.98 5.92 15.41
C GLU A 277 31.14 4.80 14.79
N GLN A 278 30.29 5.14 13.81
CA GLN A 278 29.41 4.17 13.14
C GLN A 278 30.19 3.24 12.22
N TYR A 279 31.27 3.74 11.60
CA TYR A 279 32.20 2.93 10.82
C TYR A 279 32.88 1.87 11.70
N GLU A 280 33.43 2.27 12.85
CA GLU A 280 34.07 1.36 13.80
C GLU A 280 33.10 0.32 14.37
N LEU A 281 31.88 0.74 14.72
CA LEU A 281 30.81 -0.18 15.15
C LEU A 281 30.46 -1.20 14.07
N TYR A 282 30.34 -0.75 12.82
CA TYR A 282 30.05 -1.62 11.69
C TYR A 282 31.18 -2.64 11.46
N ARG A 283 32.44 -2.19 11.43
CA ARG A 283 33.62 -3.06 11.21
C ARG A 283 33.90 -4.00 12.36
N THR A 284 33.62 -3.60 13.60
CA THR A 284 33.69 -4.49 14.76
C THR A 284 32.69 -5.64 14.64
N LYS A 285 31.47 -5.35 14.17
CA LYS A 285 30.42 -6.34 14.00
C LYS A 285 30.62 -7.21 12.75
N TYR A 286 31.09 -6.61 11.67
CA TYR A 286 31.33 -7.26 10.38
C TYR A 286 32.75 -6.95 9.88
N PRO A 287 33.74 -7.72 10.34
CA PRO A 287 35.13 -7.55 9.91
C PRO A 287 35.26 -7.67 8.39
N GLU A 288 36.17 -6.87 7.81
CA GLU A 288 36.48 -6.99 6.38
C GLU A 288 36.90 -8.42 6.06
N THR A 289 36.16 -9.04 5.14
CA THR A 289 36.47 -10.38 4.68
C THR A 289 37.65 -10.20 3.74
N LYS A 290 38.86 -10.58 4.16
CA LYS A 290 40.05 -10.58 3.30
C LYS A 290 39.71 -11.39 2.04
N ARG A 291 39.47 -10.72 0.92
CA ARG A 291 39.40 -11.34 -0.40
C ARG A 291 40.80 -11.64 -0.89
#